data_AF-A0A1I6VWM8-F1
#
_entry.id   AF-A0A1I6VWM8-F1
#
_cell.length_a   1.000
_cell.length_b   1.000
_cell.length_c   1.000
_cell.angle_alpha   90.00
_cell.angle_beta   90.00
_cell.angle_gamma   90.00
#
_symmetry.space_group_name_H-M   'P 1'
#
loop_
_entity.id
_entity.type
_entity.pdbx_description
1 polymer ?
#
loop_
_entity_poly.entity_id
_entity_poly.type
_entity_poly.pdbx_seq_one_letter_code
_entity_poly.pdbx_strand_id
1 'polypeptide(L)' 'MAKLVAVLNVVAWAGFWAFGYLALTGSEGHVLPALLLAAAGGAAGLWAWFWLVRHSEATGYAVPPKRAYPEETHGPA' A
#
# COMPACT_ATOMS: atom_id res chain seq x y z
N MET A 1 -6.08 -13.92 9.40
CA MET A 1 -5.05 -12.85 9.37
C MET A 1 -5.41 -11.65 8.48
N ALA A 2 -6.10 -11.82 7.34
CA ALA A 2 -6.40 -10.70 6.44
C ALA A 2 -7.14 -9.51 7.07
N LYS A 3 -8.06 -9.76 8.02
CA LYS A 3 -8.73 -8.69 8.79
C LYS A 3 -7.76 -7.79 9.55
N LEU A 4 -6.69 -8.36 10.12
CA LEU A 4 -5.66 -7.58 10.82
C LEU A 4 -4.86 -6.72 9.84
N VAL A 5 -4.53 -7.25 8.66
CA VAL A 5 -3.84 -6.49 7.61
C VAL A 5 -4.72 -5.35 7.09
N ALA A 6 -6.03 -5.57 6.96
CA ALA A 6 -6.97 -4.52 6.62
C ALA A 6 -7.00 -3.40 7.66
N VAL A 7 -7.06 -3.74 8.95
CA VAL A 7 -7.00 -2.74 10.04
C VAL A 7 -5.67 -1.98 10.02
N LEU A 8 -4.55 -2.70 9.85
CA LEU A 8 -3.23 -2.10 9.76
C LEU A 8 -3.12 -1.13 8.58
N ASN A 9 -3.70 -1.48 7.42
CA ASN A 9 -3.74 -0.60 6.26
C ASN A 9 -4.47 0.73 6.56
N VAL A 10 -5.62 0.66 7.24
CA VAL A 10 -6.38 1.85 7.63
C VAL A 10 -5.58 2.72 8.61
N VAL A 11 -4.99 2.11 9.64
CA VAL A 11 -4.17 2.85 10.63
C VAL A 11 -2.94 3.47 9.97
N ALA A 12 -2.29 2.75 9.06
CA ALA A 12 -1.13 3.25 8.32
C ALA A 12 -1.49 4.45 7.43
N TRP A 13 -2.63 4.42 6.74
CA TRP A 13 -3.12 5.57 5.96
C TRP A 13 -3.49 6.75 6.84
N ALA A 14 -4.16 6.52 7.98
CA ALA A 14 -4.48 7.58 8.93
C ALA A 14 -3.20 8.23 9.49
N GLY A 15 -2.20 7.42 9.86
CA GLY A 15 -0.89 7.89 10.32
C GLY A 15 -0.15 8.68 9.25
N PHE A 16 -0.11 8.18 8.00
CA PHE A 16 0.47 8.89 6.87
C PHE A 16 -0.14 10.29 6.70
N TRP A 17 -1.47 10.41 6.73
CA TRP A 17 -2.13 11.71 6.55
C TRP A 17 -1.92 12.64 7.75
N ALA A 18 -1.97 12.12 8.97
CA ALA A 18 -1.73 12.90 10.18
C ALA A 18 -0.30 13.45 10.22
N PHE A 19 0.71 12.60 10.06
CA PHE A 19 2.12 13.02 10.07
C PHE A 19 2.53 13.73 8.78
N GLY A 20 1.90 13.42 7.66
CA GLY A 20 2.10 14.13 6.39
C GLY A 20 1.63 15.58 6.48
N TYR A 21 0.48 15.83 7.09
CA TYR A 21 0.05 17.19 7.39
C TYR A 21 1.06 17.91 8.28
N LEU A 22 1.48 17.28 9.39
CA LEU A 22 2.49 17.85 10.30
C LEU A 22 3.84 18.12 9.60
N ALA A 23 4.24 17.27 8.65
CA ALA A 23 5.45 17.47 7.87
C ALA A 23 5.33 18.66 6.90
N LEU A 24 4.12 18.91 6.37
CA LEU A 24 3.85 20.03 5.45
C LEU A 24 3.66 21.37 6.17
N THR A 25 3.12 21.36 7.39
CA THR A 25 2.74 22.58 8.12
C THR A 25 3.61 22.88 9.34
N GLY A 26 4.53 21.98 9.70
CA GLY A 26 5.36 22.10 10.90
C GLY A 26 6.37 23.24 10.80
N SER A 27 6.64 23.89 11.94
CA SER A 27 7.73 24.86 12.11
C SER A 27 9.06 24.17 12.44
N GLU A 28 10.17 24.92 12.35
CA GLU A 28 11.53 24.41 12.54
C GLU A 28 11.67 23.55 13.82
N GLY A 29 12.20 22.33 13.68
CA GLY A 29 12.46 21.39 14.78
C GLY A 29 11.64 20.09 14.76
N HIS A 30 10.42 20.10 14.20
CA HIS A 30 9.53 18.91 14.22
C HIS A 30 9.24 18.30 12.83
N VAL A 31 9.71 18.95 11.76
CA VAL A 31 9.50 18.50 10.38
C VAL A 31 10.17 17.16 10.12
N LEU A 32 11.41 16.94 10.56
CA LEU A 32 12.14 15.70 10.33
C LEU A 32 11.46 14.46 10.95
N PRO A 33 11.11 14.45 12.26
CA PRO A 33 10.40 13.30 12.83
C PRO A 33 9.01 13.11 12.21
N ALA A 34 8.29 14.19 11.88
CA ALA A 34 7.00 14.10 11.18
C ALA A 34 7.15 13.46 9.79
N LEU A 35 8.19 13.83 9.03
CA LEU A 35 8.48 13.26 7.73
C LEU A 35 8.82 11.77 7.82
N LEU A 36 9.62 11.36 8.81
CA LEU A 36 9.97 9.95 9.02
C LEU A 36 8.75 9.11 9.38
N LEU A 37 7.87 9.63 10.24
CA LEU A 37 6.62 8.97 10.62
C LEU A 37 5.65 8.87 9.43
N ALA A 38 5.56 9.94 8.63
CA ALA A 38 4.77 9.93 7.40
C ALA A 38 5.31 8.89 6.41
N ALA A 39 6.62 8.87 6.16
CA ALA A 39 7.26 7.90 5.26
C ALA A 39 7.03 6.46 5.74
N ALA A 40 7.17 6.19 7.04
CA ALA A 40 6.91 4.88 7.62
C ALA A 40 5.44 4.47 7.46
N GLY A 41 4.49 5.38 7.73
CA GLY A 41 3.06 5.15 7.54
C GLY A 41 2.70 4.87 6.07
N GLY A 42 3.27 5.64 5.14
CA GLY A 42 3.07 5.44 3.70
C GLY A 42 3.63 4.12 3.21
N ALA A 43 4.85 3.75 3.62
CA ALA A 43 5.48 2.48 3.26
C ALA A 43 4.70 1.28 3.80
N ALA A 44 4.28 1.32 5.07
CA ALA A 44 3.47 0.27 5.68
C ALA A 44 2.08 0.18 5.03
N GLY A 45 1.46 1.32 4.69
CA GLY A 45 0.17 1.39 4.00
C GLY A 45 0.24 0.76 2.61
N LEU A 46 1.24 1.11 1.81
CA LEU A 46 1.47 0.52 0.49
C LEU A 46 1.73 -0.99 0.56
N TRP A 47 2.57 -1.44 1.50
CA TRP A 47 2.83 -2.86 1.70
C TRP A 47 1.55 -3.63 2.06
N ALA A 48 0.78 -3.13 3.03
CA ALA A 48 -0.47 -3.76 3.45
C ALA A 48 -1.50 -3.76 2.30
N TRP A 49 -1.55 -2.70 1.50
CA TRP A 49 -2.41 -2.60 0.32
C TRP A 49 -2.07 -3.67 -0.72
N PHE A 50 -0.80 -3.77 -1.13
CA PHE A 50 -0.37 -4.77 -2.10
C PHE A 50 -0.60 -6.20 -1.61
N TRP A 51 -0.40 -6.44 -0.32
CA TRP A 51 -0.73 -7.71 0.29
C TRP A 51 -2.24 -8.02 0.18
N LEU A 52 -3.10 -7.03 0.47
CA LEU A 52 -4.56 -7.20 0.44
C LEU A 52 -5.08 -7.46 -0.99
N VAL A 53 -4.50 -6.79 -1.99
CA VAL A 53 -4.80 -7.04 -3.41
C VAL A 53 -4.48 -8.49 -3.78
N ARG A 54 -3.26 -8.96 -3.47
CA ARG A 54 -2.86 -10.35 -3.73
C ARG A 54 -3.73 -11.36 -2.98
N HIS A 55 -4.13 -11.03 -1.75
CA HIS A 55 -5.03 -11.89 -0.98
C HIS A 55 -6.43 -11.96 -1.59
N SER A 56 -6.94 -10.86 -2.13
CA SER A 56 -8.24 -10.80 -2.82
C SER A 56 -8.24 -11.62 -4.12
N GLU A 57 -7.13 -11.60 -4.86
CA GLU A 57 -6.93 -12.45 -6.04
C GLU A 57 -6.89 -13.94 -5.65
N ALA A 58 -6.09 -14.29 -4.64
CA ALA A 58 -5.95 -15.68 -4.19
C ALA A 58 -7.24 -16.29 -3.63
N THR A 59 -8.13 -15.46 -3.08
CA THR A 59 -9.43 -15.89 -2.56
C THR A 59 -10.54 -15.91 -3.61
N GLY A 60 -10.24 -15.51 -4.85
CA GLY A 60 -11.23 -15.44 -5.94
C GLY A 60 -12.22 -14.28 -5.82
N TYR A 61 -12.01 -13.36 -4.86
CA TYR A 61 -12.86 -12.18 -4.67
C TYR A 61 -12.57 -11.09 -5.73
N ALA A 62 -11.36 -11.06 -6.29
CA ALA A 62 -10.96 -10.14 -7.36
C ALA A 62 -10.43 -10.89 -8.58
N VAL A 63 -10.83 -10.45 -9.78
CA VAL A 63 -10.27 -10.97 -11.05
C VAL A 63 -8.81 -10.52 -11.14
N PRO A 64 -7.85 -11.46 -11.34
CA PRO A 64 -6.46 -11.09 -11.53
C PRO A 64 -6.30 -10.13 -12.71
N PRO A 65 -5.42 -9.11 -12.61
CA PRO A 65 -5.18 -8.20 -13.71
C PRO A 65 -4.73 -8.97 -14.95
N LYS A 66 -5.23 -8.59 -16.13
CA LYS A 66 -4.81 -9.15 -17.42
C LYS A 66 -3.29 -8.98 -17.56
N ARG A 67 -2.56 -10.07 -17.37
CA ARG A 67 -1.12 -10.13 -17.67
C ARG A 67 -1.00 -10.26 -19.18
N ALA A 68 -0.22 -9.39 -19.83
CA ALA A 68 0.17 -9.62 -21.22
C ALA A 68 1.03 -10.89 -21.23
N TYR A 69 0.55 -11.94 -21.89
CA TYR A 69 1.34 -13.13 -22.10
C TYR A 69 2.32 -12.83 -23.25
N PRO A 70 3.63 -13.16 -23.09
CA PRO A 70 4.56 -13.13 -24.20
C PRO A 70 4.04 -13.99 -25.37
N GLU A 71 4.15 -13.44 -26.58
CA GLU A 71 3.59 -14.00 -27.83
C GLU A 71 4.16 -15.38 -28.18
N GLU A 72 5.31 -15.72 -27.59
CA GLU A 72 5.97 -17.03 -27.58
C GLU A 72 5.13 -18.19 -26.99
N THR A 73 3.97 -17.91 -26.40
CA THR A 73 3.01 -18.93 -25.93
C THR A 73 1.90 -19.27 -26.95
N HIS A 74 1.86 -18.60 -28.10
CA HIS A 74 1.00 -19.00 -29.21
C HIS A 74 1.72 -20.04 -30.08
N GLY A 75 1.40 -21.32 -29.88
CA GLY A 75 1.80 -22.40 -30.79
C GLY A 75 1.29 -22.13 -32.21
N PRO A 76 1.92 -22.70 -33.25
CA PRO A 76 1.52 -22.47 -34.64
C PRO A 76 0.03 -22.81 -34.83
N ALA A 77 -0.68 -21.89 -35.49
CA ALA A 77 -2.11 -21.91 -35.77
C ALA A 77 -2.57 -23.16 -36.54
#